data_AF-A0A953UTP7-F1
#
_entry.id   AF-A0A953UTP7-F1
#
_cell.length_a   1.000
_cell.length_b   1.000
_cell.length_c   1.000
_cell.angle_alpha   90.00
_cell.angle_beta   90.00
_cell.angle_gamma   90.00
#
_symmetry.space_group_name_H-M   'P 1'
#
loop_
_entity.id
_entity.type
_entity.pdbx_description
1 polymer ?
#
loop_
_entity_poly.entity_id
_entity_poly.type
_entity_poly.pdbx_seq_one_letter_code
_entity_poly.pdbx_strand_id
1 'polypeptide(L)'
;MDVLASPRETDNWRSFFSAAWIVIDAAGAADKRLRQEAGSAFSIFDWIKRSEHGLSAIIRDLLDPNGSHGQQEIFLQLAVKQLFDLPPDMALDNLTPCTVVAEQRTYEGRRIDLLIDFGSQAGIGIENKPWADEGNKQLEAYAEYLCKRYKGKSYSLIFLHGQEAEAKSLPDEIKKKLEPERRFQMIPYSSPSGRSLHSWLVRCAEVCQADKVRWFLRDFANYVATQFTHTQEGGSQVMPRNQAKQDAIVRFVCESSSNLDIAFLIYETKDRVVKSLIARLATRIVEGLKSEQGWKITEKSLVTDPMGEYSSLTWAPVDWHGSPWGVRLQSQKTGAKEFKIGFCAPSDKVKTGDRDGYKAIEDDDRKILGDALEQALSGINEPVTRDNPWWPACVDLPKGIQHWQTYSALKKIQFALEPASGCTPRDDDLIDGKMIDCFLTDAFRSVKAVADQVIKTRAIQPMPEA
;
A
#
# COMPACT_ATOMS: atom_id res chain seq x y z
N MET A 1 -44.51 28.89 -11.01
CA MET A 1 -44.14 28.20 -12.25
C MET A 1 -43.37 26.97 -11.83
N ASP A 2 -44.09 25.87 -11.65
CA ASP A 2 -43.52 24.56 -11.41
C ASP A 2 -42.84 24.08 -12.71
N VAL A 3 -41.52 23.96 -12.67
CA VAL A 3 -40.79 23.21 -13.69
C VAL A 3 -40.89 21.74 -13.29
N LEU A 4 -41.92 21.09 -13.83
CA LEU A 4 -42.01 19.63 -13.85
C LEU A 4 -40.79 19.10 -14.61
N ALA A 5 -39.85 18.48 -13.89
CA ALA A 5 -38.77 17.70 -14.48
C ALA A 5 -39.39 16.65 -15.41
N SER A 6 -38.95 16.61 -16.66
CA SER A 6 -39.48 15.65 -17.64
C SER A 6 -39.13 14.22 -17.21
N PRO A 7 -39.99 13.21 -17.47
CA PRO A 7 -39.75 11.81 -17.10
C PRO A 7 -38.47 11.18 -17.68
N ARG A 8 -37.74 11.84 -18.60
CA ARG A 8 -36.57 11.26 -19.28
C ARG A 8 -35.25 11.33 -18.51
N GLU A 9 -35.10 12.23 -17.53
CA GLU A 9 -33.82 12.38 -16.80
C GLU A 9 -33.70 11.47 -15.56
N THR A 10 -34.84 11.09 -14.97
CA THR A 10 -34.87 10.31 -13.72
C THR A 10 -34.58 8.82 -13.90
N ASP A 11 -34.64 8.29 -15.12
CA ASP A 11 -34.32 6.89 -15.45
C ASP A 11 -32.83 6.66 -15.74
N ASN A 12 -32.07 7.73 -16.02
CA ASN A 12 -30.69 7.61 -16.51
C ASN A 12 -29.72 7.15 -15.41
N TRP A 13 -29.83 7.67 -14.19
CA TRP A 13 -28.96 7.27 -13.07
C TRP A 13 -29.28 5.86 -12.55
N ARG A 14 -30.56 5.46 -12.51
CA ARG A 14 -30.95 4.09 -12.12
C ARG A 14 -30.43 3.05 -13.11
N SER A 15 -30.55 3.35 -14.39
CA SER A 15 -30.01 2.52 -15.47
C SER A 15 -28.49 2.45 -15.38
N PHE A 16 -27.82 3.58 -15.13
CA PHE A 16 -26.37 3.63 -14.89
C PHE A 16 -25.93 2.71 -13.75
N PHE A 17 -26.52 2.83 -12.56
CA PHE A 17 -26.11 1.99 -11.42
C PHE A 17 -26.45 0.51 -11.63
N SER A 18 -27.57 0.20 -12.30
CA SER A 18 -27.95 -1.17 -12.61
C SER A 18 -26.97 -1.81 -13.61
N ALA A 19 -26.61 -1.08 -14.67
CA ALA A 19 -25.64 -1.55 -15.66
C ALA A 19 -24.22 -1.65 -15.05
N ALA A 20 -23.78 -0.64 -14.30
CA ALA A 20 -22.51 -0.66 -13.58
C ALA A 20 -22.42 -1.88 -12.65
N TRP A 21 -23.49 -2.19 -11.91
CA TRP A 21 -23.53 -3.36 -11.05
C TRP A 21 -23.35 -4.68 -11.83
N ILE A 22 -24.05 -4.85 -12.94
CA ILE A 22 -23.92 -6.03 -13.81
C ILE A 22 -22.48 -6.18 -14.31
N VAL A 23 -21.86 -5.08 -14.75
CA VAL A 23 -20.47 -5.07 -15.23
C VAL A 23 -19.50 -5.45 -14.11
N ILE A 24 -19.67 -4.88 -12.91
CA ILE A 24 -18.84 -5.18 -11.72
C ILE A 24 -18.97 -6.66 -11.31
N ASP A 25 -20.19 -7.18 -11.30
CA ASP A 25 -20.45 -8.58 -10.91
C ASP A 25 -19.86 -9.55 -11.94
N ALA A 26 -20.07 -9.30 -13.23
CA ALA A 26 -19.50 -10.09 -14.31
C ALA A 26 -17.96 -10.08 -14.28
N ALA A 27 -17.34 -8.92 -14.06
CA ALA A 27 -15.89 -8.81 -13.91
C ALA A 27 -15.37 -9.58 -12.68
N GLY A 28 -16.09 -9.51 -11.56
CA GLY A 28 -15.78 -10.28 -10.36
C GLY A 28 -15.88 -11.79 -10.58
N ALA A 29 -16.91 -12.24 -11.29
CA ALA A 29 -17.11 -13.65 -11.62
C ALA A 29 -16.02 -14.16 -12.59
N ALA A 30 -15.65 -13.36 -13.60
CA ALA A 30 -14.58 -13.69 -14.53
C ALA A 30 -13.22 -13.78 -13.83
N ASP A 31 -12.86 -12.81 -12.98
CA ASP A 31 -11.64 -12.84 -12.18
C ASP A 31 -11.61 -14.08 -11.27
N LYS A 32 -12.73 -14.39 -10.60
CA LYS A 32 -12.83 -15.59 -9.76
C LYS A 32 -12.58 -16.88 -10.57
N ARG A 33 -13.14 -17.00 -11.77
CA ARG A 33 -12.91 -18.15 -12.66
C ARG A 33 -11.45 -18.24 -13.09
N LEU A 34 -10.84 -17.13 -13.51
CA LEU A 34 -9.41 -17.09 -13.87
C LEU A 34 -8.52 -17.54 -12.71
N ARG A 35 -8.83 -17.10 -11.48
CA ARG A 35 -8.09 -17.54 -10.29
C ARG A 35 -8.24 -19.03 -10.03
N GLN A 36 -9.45 -19.56 -10.22
CA GLN A 36 -9.75 -20.97 -9.95
C GLN A 36 -9.18 -21.91 -11.02
N GLU A 37 -9.31 -21.54 -12.30
CA GLU A 37 -8.97 -22.40 -13.44
C GLU A 37 -7.52 -22.24 -13.88
N ALA A 38 -7.01 -21.00 -13.89
CA ALA A 38 -5.67 -20.68 -14.39
C ALA A 38 -4.67 -20.31 -13.28
N GLY A 39 -5.10 -20.28 -12.01
CA GLY A 39 -4.24 -19.87 -10.92
C GLY A 39 -3.76 -18.42 -11.04
N SER A 40 -4.50 -17.53 -11.69
CA SER A 40 -4.03 -16.19 -12.07
C SER A 40 -3.61 -15.28 -10.91
N ALA A 41 -4.00 -15.60 -9.68
CA ALA A 41 -3.59 -14.91 -8.45
C ALA A 41 -2.51 -15.66 -7.65
N PHE A 42 -2.04 -16.81 -8.14
CA PHE A 42 -0.97 -17.57 -7.53
C PHE A 42 0.35 -17.30 -8.27
N SER A 43 1.40 -16.97 -7.53
CA SER A 43 2.77 -16.99 -8.03
C SER A 43 3.69 -17.62 -7.01
N ILE A 44 4.56 -18.53 -7.44
CA ILE A 44 5.57 -19.11 -6.55
C ILE A 44 6.54 -18.04 -6.00
N PHE A 45 6.70 -16.92 -6.70
CA PHE A 45 7.57 -15.81 -6.27
C PHE A 45 7.00 -15.04 -5.07
N ASP A 46 5.74 -15.25 -4.67
CA ASP A 46 5.21 -14.80 -3.38
C ASP A 46 5.81 -15.53 -2.17
N TRP A 47 6.44 -16.69 -2.41
CA TRP A 47 6.95 -17.56 -1.36
C TRP A 47 8.47 -17.76 -1.43
N ILE A 48 9.10 -17.43 -2.56
CA ILE A 48 10.56 -17.48 -2.74
C ILE A 48 11.19 -16.20 -2.20
N LYS A 49 12.36 -16.34 -1.56
CA LYS A 49 13.18 -15.19 -1.15
C LYS A 49 13.66 -14.40 -2.38
N ARG A 50 13.04 -13.25 -2.62
CA ARG A 50 13.36 -12.27 -3.69
C ARG A 50 14.63 -11.49 -3.37
N SER A 51 15.74 -12.18 -3.13
CA SER A 51 17.05 -11.53 -2.95
C SER A 51 17.86 -11.62 -4.24
N GLU A 52 18.82 -10.72 -4.41
CA GLU A 52 19.72 -10.68 -5.56
C GLU A 52 20.37 -12.04 -5.81
N HIS A 53 21.03 -12.59 -4.78
CA HIS A 53 21.59 -13.94 -4.77
C HIS A 53 20.58 -15.03 -5.13
N GLY A 54 19.32 -14.88 -4.70
CA GLY A 54 18.27 -15.86 -4.99
C GLY A 54 17.87 -15.86 -6.47
N LEU A 55 17.71 -14.67 -7.06
CA LEU A 55 17.44 -14.53 -8.49
C LEU A 55 18.65 -14.97 -9.32
N SER A 56 19.87 -14.62 -8.90
CA SER A 56 21.10 -15.08 -9.55
C SER A 56 21.20 -16.61 -9.54
N ALA A 57 20.87 -17.28 -8.43
CA ALA A 57 20.87 -18.75 -8.36
C ALA A 57 19.86 -19.40 -9.31
N ILE A 58 18.66 -18.82 -9.45
CA ILE A 58 17.66 -19.27 -10.42
C ILE A 58 18.16 -19.08 -11.85
N ILE A 59 18.65 -17.88 -12.18
CA ILE A 59 19.16 -17.55 -13.52
C ILE A 59 20.35 -18.46 -13.87
N ARG A 60 21.26 -18.72 -12.91
CA ARG A 60 22.37 -19.67 -13.05
C ARG A 60 21.87 -21.04 -13.47
N ASP A 61 20.90 -21.60 -12.73
CA ASP A 61 20.37 -22.93 -13.00
C ASP A 61 19.74 -22.99 -14.41
N LEU A 62 18.99 -21.95 -14.80
CA LEU A 62 18.37 -21.87 -16.14
C LEU A 62 19.38 -21.71 -17.29
N LEU A 63 20.55 -21.11 -17.04
CA LEU A 63 21.59 -20.93 -18.05
C LEU A 63 22.54 -22.13 -18.16
N ASP A 64 22.56 -23.03 -17.17
CA ASP A 64 23.43 -24.20 -17.15
C ASP A 64 22.81 -25.33 -18.01
N PRO A 65 23.48 -25.81 -19.07
CA PRO A 65 22.98 -26.95 -19.84
C PRO A 65 22.75 -28.22 -19.01
N ASN A 66 23.42 -28.35 -17.87
CA ASN A 66 23.26 -29.45 -16.90
C ASN A 66 22.40 -29.05 -15.68
N GLY A 67 21.70 -27.92 -15.76
CA GLY A 67 20.84 -27.40 -14.70
C GLY A 67 19.66 -28.30 -14.38
N SER A 68 19.05 -28.09 -13.21
CA SER A 68 17.97 -28.94 -12.71
C SER A 68 16.71 -28.95 -13.57
N HIS A 69 16.57 -27.98 -14.48
CA HIS A 69 15.48 -27.88 -15.45
C HIS A 69 15.52 -28.96 -16.55
N GLY A 70 16.67 -29.60 -16.79
CA GLY A 70 16.79 -30.73 -17.72
C GLY A 70 16.44 -30.43 -19.18
N GLN A 71 16.58 -29.17 -19.62
CA GLN A 71 16.31 -28.75 -21.00
C GLN A 71 17.57 -28.66 -21.87
N GLN A 72 18.68 -29.27 -21.41
CA GLN A 72 19.98 -29.21 -22.08
C GLN A 72 20.38 -27.75 -22.35
N GLU A 73 21.10 -27.45 -23.43
CA GLU A 73 21.58 -26.12 -23.75
C GLU A 73 20.52 -25.15 -24.32
N ILE A 74 19.25 -25.55 -24.46
CA ILE A 74 18.22 -24.77 -25.17
C ILE A 74 18.05 -23.36 -24.60
N PHE A 75 18.01 -23.23 -23.27
CA PHE A 75 17.86 -21.93 -22.61
C PHE A 75 19.09 -21.04 -22.78
N LEU A 76 20.29 -21.62 -22.72
CA LEU A 76 21.54 -20.92 -23.00
C LEU A 76 21.64 -20.48 -24.48
N GLN A 77 21.22 -21.35 -25.42
CA GLN A 77 21.13 -21.01 -26.84
C GLN A 77 20.21 -19.82 -27.08
N LEU A 78 19.05 -19.79 -26.40
CA LEU A 78 18.13 -18.66 -26.48
C LEU A 78 18.74 -17.39 -25.87
N ALA A 79 19.45 -17.50 -24.74
CA ALA A 79 20.11 -16.36 -24.12
C ALA A 79 21.16 -15.76 -25.07
N VAL A 80 22.04 -16.58 -25.64
CA VAL A 80 23.08 -16.16 -26.59
C VAL A 80 22.50 -15.54 -27.86
N LYS A 81 21.36 -16.05 -28.36
CA LYS A 81 20.75 -15.57 -29.61
C LYS A 81 19.87 -14.34 -29.45
N GLN A 82 19.21 -14.16 -28.31
CA GLN A 82 18.13 -13.18 -28.15
C GLN A 82 18.34 -12.20 -27.00
N LEU A 83 18.97 -12.66 -25.91
CA LEU A 83 19.23 -11.82 -24.75
C LEU A 83 20.55 -11.07 -24.92
N PHE A 84 21.61 -11.79 -25.25
CA PHE A 84 22.97 -11.28 -25.38
C PHE A 84 23.26 -10.84 -26.81
N ASP A 85 23.94 -9.71 -26.98
CA ASP A 85 24.45 -9.25 -28.28
C ASP A 85 25.95 -9.46 -28.22
N LEU A 86 26.45 -10.64 -28.56
CA LEU A 86 27.84 -11.01 -28.30
C LEU A 86 28.82 -10.37 -29.30
N PRO A 87 30.09 -10.17 -28.90
CA PRO A 87 31.15 -9.74 -29.81
C PRO A 87 31.27 -10.68 -31.03
N PRO A 88 31.48 -10.16 -32.26
CA PRO A 88 31.63 -11.01 -33.45
C PRO A 88 32.82 -11.98 -33.40
N ASP A 89 33.86 -11.64 -32.63
CA ASP A 89 35.05 -12.47 -32.40
C ASP A 89 34.83 -13.54 -31.30
N MET A 90 33.69 -13.52 -30.61
CA MET A 90 33.25 -14.58 -29.72
C MET A 90 32.48 -15.64 -30.52
N ALA A 91 33.20 -16.43 -31.32
CA ALA A 91 32.64 -17.54 -32.09
C ALA A 91 32.22 -18.72 -31.18
N LEU A 92 30.97 -18.69 -30.71
CA LEU A 92 30.37 -19.77 -29.91
C LEU A 92 29.63 -20.77 -30.81
N ASP A 93 30.38 -21.45 -31.70
CA ASP A 93 29.80 -22.47 -32.60
C ASP A 93 29.23 -23.67 -31.83
N ASN A 94 29.80 -23.97 -30.66
CA ASN A 94 29.32 -24.95 -29.71
C ASN A 94 29.24 -24.32 -28.32
N LEU A 95 28.06 -24.39 -27.68
CA LEU A 95 27.86 -23.88 -26.31
C LEU A 95 28.27 -24.88 -25.23
N THR A 96 28.62 -26.10 -25.62
CA THR A 96 29.05 -27.17 -24.71
C THR A 96 30.42 -27.72 -25.14
N PRO A 97 31.32 -28.05 -24.20
CA PRO A 97 31.14 -27.95 -22.75
C PRO A 97 31.23 -26.50 -22.24
N CYS A 98 30.37 -26.13 -21.29
CA CYS A 98 30.47 -24.88 -20.55
C CYS A 98 30.21 -25.11 -19.06
N THR A 99 30.60 -24.16 -18.22
CA THR A 99 30.27 -24.14 -16.80
C THR A 99 29.64 -22.81 -16.43
N VAL A 100 28.59 -22.84 -15.60
CA VAL A 100 27.91 -21.63 -15.10
C VAL A 100 28.14 -21.54 -13.59
N VAL A 101 28.96 -20.57 -13.18
CA VAL A 101 29.40 -20.41 -11.79
C VAL A 101 28.74 -19.18 -11.20
N ALA A 102 28.13 -19.31 -10.01
CA ALA A 102 27.70 -18.17 -9.23
C ALA A 102 28.82 -17.69 -8.30
N GLU A 103 28.84 -16.38 -7.98
CA GLU A 103 29.80 -15.78 -7.05
C GLU A 103 31.27 -15.97 -7.47
N GLN A 104 31.55 -15.85 -8.78
CA GLN A 104 32.90 -16.04 -9.32
C GLN A 104 33.86 -15.00 -8.75
N ARG A 105 34.83 -15.47 -7.96
CA ARG A 105 35.87 -14.60 -7.38
C ARG A 105 36.83 -14.08 -8.45
N THR A 106 37.10 -12.78 -8.43
CA THR A 106 38.17 -12.15 -9.20
C THR A 106 39.51 -12.31 -8.49
N TYR A 107 40.61 -11.97 -9.16
CA TYR A 107 41.96 -12.00 -8.56
C TYR A 107 42.11 -11.07 -7.33
N GLU A 108 41.26 -10.04 -7.24
CA GLU A 108 41.25 -9.06 -6.15
C GLU A 108 40.20 -9.36 -5.08
N GLY A 109 39.56 -10.53 -5.14
CA GLY A 109 38.60 -10.98 -4.12
C GLY A 109 37.18 -10.42 -4.24
N ARG A 110 36.88 -9.62 -5.29
CA ARG A 110 35.50 -9.26 -5.66
C ARG A 110 34.77 -10.44 -6.29
N ARG A 111 33.44 -10.38 -6.44
CA ARG A 111 32.63 -11.51 -6.91
C ARG A 111 31.67 -11.11 -8.02
N ILE A 112 31.87 -11.68 -9.21
CA ILE A 112 30.91 -11.55 -10.31
C ILE A 112 29.73 -12.47 -9.98
N ASP A 113 28.50 -11.94 -10.04
CA ASP A 113 27.31 -12.71 -9.64
C ASP A 113 27.18 -14.02 -10.41
N LEU A 114 27.40 -13.98 -11.74
CA LEU A 114 27.42 -15.15 -12.61
C LEU A 114 28.56 -15.09 -13.63
N LEU A 115 29.22 -16.22 -13.86
CA LEU A 115 30.15 -16.42 -14.97
C LEU A 115 29.71 -17.64 -15.80
N ILE A 116 29.43 -17.42 -17.08
CA ILE A 116 29.34 -18.49 -18.08
C ILE A 116 30.74 -18.64 -18.69
N ASP A 117 31.39 -19.77 -18.44
CA ASP A 117 32.75 -20.06 -18.87
C ASP A 117 32.72 -21.17 -19.92
N PHE A 118 33.18 -20.85 -21.14
CA PHE A 118 33.32 -21.76 -22.28
C PHE A 118 34.76 -22.30 -22.38
N GLY A 119 35.44 -22.45 -21.24
CA GLY A 119 36.85 -22.79 -21.15
C GLY A 119 37.75 -21.59 -21.43
N SER A 120 39.02 -21.83 -21.73
CA SER A 120 39.99 -20.74 -21.96
C SER A 120 39.72 -19.88 -23.20
N GLN A 121 38.65 -20.17 -23.95
CA GLN A 121 38.33 -19.56 -25.23
C GLN A 121 37.40 -18.35 -25.09
N ALA A 122 36.40 -18.39 -24.20
CA ALA A 122 35.47 -17.27 -24.05
C ALA A 122 34.71 -17.31 -22.71
N GLY A 123 34.19 -16.17 -22.29
CA GLY A 123 33.24 -16.14 -21.17
C GLY A 123 32.35 -14.90 -21.10
N ILE A 124 31.22 -15.06 -20.41
CA ILE A 124 30.22 -14.02 -20.21
C ILE A 124 30.07 -13.82 -18.71
N GLY A 125 30.45 -12.63 -18.22
CA GLY A 125 30.18 -12.23 -16.85
C GLY A 125 28.83 -11.51 -16.78
N ILE A 126 28.00 -11.83 -15.80
CA ILE A 126 26.73 -11.15 -15.56
C ILE A 126 26.76 -10.62 -14.13
N GLU A 127 26.57 -9.31 -13.98
CA GLU A 127 26.27 -8.66 -12.72
C GLU A 127 24.75 -8.41 -12.68
N ASN A 128 24.08 -8.95 -11.67
CA ASN A 128 22.63 -8.97 -11.54
C ASN A 128 22.17 -7.98 -10.47
N LYS A 129 21.62 -6.84 -10.89
CA LYS A 129 21.16 -5.76 -10.03
C LYS A 129 19.68 -5.43 -10.23
N PRO A 130 18.77 -6.26 -9.67
CA PRO A 130 17.34 -6.04 -9.77
C PRO A 130 16.82 -4.77 -9.07
N TRP A 131 17.44 -4.30 -7.98
CA TRP A 131 16.87 -3.18 -7.18
C TRP A 131 17.81 -2.03 -6.84
N ALA A 132 19.12 -2.20 -7.00
CA ALA A 132 20.10 -1.22 -6.53
C ALA A 132 21.14 -0.96 -7.62
N ASP A 133 21.70 0.24 -7.62
CA ASP A 133 22.93 0.53 -8.37
C ASP A 133 24.07 -0.37 -7.86
N GLU A 134 25.05 -0.62 -8.71
CA GLU A 134 26.19 -1.47 -8.35
C GLU A 134 27.19 -0.79 -7.39
N GLY A 135 28.05 -1.60 -6.77
CA GLY A 135 29.10 -1.12 -5.89
C GLY A 135 30.17 -0.31 -6.62
N ASN A 136 30.89 0.55 -5.89
CA ASN A 136 31.92 1.42 -6.46
C ASN A 136 33.00 0.64 -7.24
N LYS A 137 33.26 1.05 -8.49
CA LYS A 137 34.20 0.44 -9.47
C LYS A 137 33.98 -1.05 -9.77
N GLN A 138 32.78 -1.57 -9.55
CA GLN A 138 32.51 -2.99 -9.66
C GLN A 138 32.57 -3.49 -11.11
N LEU A 139 31.88 -2.80 -12.03
CA LEU A 139 31.88 -3.17 -13.45
C LEU A 139 33.26 -3.01 -14.11
N GLU A 140 34.01 -1.96 -13.75
CA GLU A 140 35.39 -1.76 -14.22
C GLU A 140 36.29 -2.95 -13.82
N ALA A 141 36.28 -3.34 -12.55
CA ALA A 141 37.08 -4.46 -12.06
C ALA A 141 36.70 -5.80 -12.74
N TYR A 142 35.42 -5.97 -13.10
CA TYR A 142 34.94 -7.18 -13.77
C TYR A 142 35.33 -7.23 -15.23
N ALA A 143 35.22 -6.10 -15.94
CA ALA A 143 35.70 -5.99 -17.31
C ALA A 143 37.21 -6.28 -17.38
N GLU A 144 38.00 -5.73 -16.46
CA GLU A 144 39.43 -6.02 -16.37
C GLU A 144 39.73 -7.49 -16.10
N TYR A 145 39.02 -8.10 -15.13
CA TYR A 145 39.20 -9.50 -14.79
C TYR A 145 38.90 -10.41 -15.99
N LEU A 146 37.77 -10.19 -16.66
CA LEU A 146 37.36 -10.96 -17.84
C LEU A 146 38.35 -10.76 -19.00
N CYS A 147 38.79 -9.53 -19.24
CA CYS A 147 39.81 -9.20 -20.22
C CYS A 147 41.11 -9.97 -19.96
N LYS A 148 41.61 -9.97 -18.72
CA LYS A 148 42.81 -10.72 -18.31
C LYS A 148 42.62 -12.23 -18.45
N ARG A 149 41.47 -12.77 -18.00
CA ARG A 149 41.16 -14.21 -18.05
C ARG A 149 41.09 -14.75 -19.48
N TYR A 150 40.45 -14.01 -20.39
CA TYR A 150 40.21 -14.42 -21.77
C TYR A 150 41.12 -13.74 -22.80
N LYS A 151 42.34 -13.36 -22.36
CA LYS A 151 43.43 -12.82 -23.20
C LYS A 151 43.00 -11.67 -24.13
N GLY A 152 42.08 -10.84 -23.64
CA GLY A 152 41.60 -9.61 -24.26
C GLY A 152 40.63 -9.74 -25.42
N LYS A 153 40.27 -10.95 -25.88
CA LYS A 153 39.57 -11.08 -27.19
C LYS A 153 38.17 -11.67 -27.13
N SER A 154 37.81 -12.48 -26.14
CA SER A 154 36.53 -13.21 -26.19
C SER A 154 35.78 -13.15 -24.87
N TYR A 155 35.32 -11.96 -24.49
CA TYR A 155 34.45 -11.80 -23.32
C TYR A 155 33.34 -10.77 -23.54
N SER A 156 32.26 -10.91 -22.78
CA SER A 156 31.24 -9.88 -22.63
C SER A 156 30.85 -9.74 -21.16
N LEU A 157 30.71 -8.50 -20.70
CA LEU A 157 30.19 -8.16 -19.38
C LEU A 157 28.77 -7.64 -19.54
N ILE A 158 27.83 -8.26 -18.84
CA ILE A 158 26.42 -7.92 -18.87
C ILE A 158 26.03 -7.35 -17.52
N PHE A 159 25.46 -6.16 -17.54
CA PHE A 159 24.78 -5.56 -16.41
C PHE A 159 23.28 -5.80 -16.55
N LEU A 160 22.77 -6.80 -15.83
CA LEU A 160 21.36 -7.16 -15.81
C LEU A 160 20.66 -6.34 -14.72
N HIS A 161 19.84 -5.36 -15.12
CA HIS A 161 19.41 -4.30 -14.20
C HIS A 161 17.90 -4.14 -14.09
N GLY A 162 17.45 -3.70 -12.92
CA GLY A 162 16.06 -3.30 -12.67
C GLY A 162 15.70 -1.93 -13.26
N GLN A 163 14.69 -1.27 -12.70
CA GLN A 163 14.28 0.05 -13.16
C GLN A 163 15.31 1.14 -12.81
N GLU A 164 15.48 2.11 -13.71
CA GLU A 164 16.26 3.35 -13.51
C GLU A 164 17.74 3.17 -13.10
N ALA A 165 18.30 1.97 -13.28
CA ALA A 165 19.70 1.70 -12.97
C ALA A 165 20.64 2.25 -14.04
N GLU A 166 21.70 2.90 -13.59
CA GLU A 166 22.80 3.38 -14.43
C GLU A 166 24.09 2.66 -14.06
N ALA A 167 24.88 2.26 -15.06
CA ALA A 167 26.19 1.66 -14.86
C ALA A 167 27.26 2.67 -14.41
N LYS A 168 27.03 3.38 -13.29
CA LYS A 168 27.86 4.49 -12.77
C LYS A 168 29.27 4.05 -12.38
N SER A 169 29.46 2.77 -12.07
CA SER A 169 30.76 2.22 -11.68
C SER A 169 31.69 1.91 -12.86
N LEU A 170 31.22 2.07 -14.09
CA LEU A 170 32.02 1.97 -15.31
C LEU A 170 32.25 3.37 -15.89
N PRO A 171 33.50 3.90 -15.86
CA PRO A 171 33.81 5.22 -16.42
C PRO A 171 33.37 5.35 -17.88
N ASP A 172 32.87 6.53 -18.27
CA ASP A 172 32.38 6.81 -19.63
C ASP A 172 33.44 6.52 -20.71
N GLU A 173 34.72 6.77 -20.42
CA GLU A 173 35.82 6.47 -21.34
C GLU A 173 35.98 4.96 -21.59
N ILE A 174 35.69 4.12 -20.59
CA ILE A 174 35.76 2.66 -20.71
C ILE A 174 34.50 2.16 -21.40
N LYS A 175 33.33 2.68 -21.02
CA LYS A 175 32.04 2.34 -21.64
C LYS A 175 32.05 2.59 -23.15
N LYS A 176 32.56 3.75 -23.58
CA LYS A 176 32.73 4.10 -25.01
C LYS A 176 33.67 3.17 -25.78
N LYS A 177 34.56 2.42 -25.11
CA LYS A 177 35.42 1.41 -25.75
C LYS A 177 34.74 0.05 -25.81
N LEU A 178 34.05 -0.35 -24.75
CA LEU A 178 33.49 -1.70 -24.61
C LEU A 178 32.15 -1.88 -25.33
N GLU A 179 31.28 -0.87 -25.36
CA GLU A 179 29.95 -0.98 -25.98
C GLU A 179 30.00 -1.21 -27.51
N PRO A 180 30.82 -0.47 -28.30
CA PRO A 180 30.89 -0.70 -29.74
C PRO A 180 31.41 -2.10 -30.10
N GLU A 181 32.27 -2.66 -29.26
CA GLU A 181 32.79 -4.03 -29.40
C GLU A 181 31.89 -5.10 -28.75
N ARG A 182 30.74 -4.69 -28.19
CA ARG A 182 29.78 -5.57 -27.49
C ARG A 182 30.37 -6.30 -26.28
N ARG A 183 31.44 -5.75 -25.71
CA ARG A 183 32.11 -6.28 -24.51
C ARG A 183 31.49 -5.78 -23.21
N PHE A 184 30.64 -4.76 -23.27
CA PHE A 184 29.79 -4.32 -22.18
C PHE A 184 28.37 -4.10 -22.69
N GLN A 185 27.37 -4.56 -21.94
CA GLN A 185 25.96 -4.45 -22.29
C GLN A 185 25.10 -4.20 -21.07
N MET A 186 24.16 -3.27 -21.17
CA MET A 186 23.07 -3.12 -20.20
C MET A 186 21.85 -3.86 -20.72
N ILE A 187 21.30 -4.76 -19.91
CA ILE A 187 20.09 -5.52 -20.24
C ILE A 187 19.07 -5.30 -19.12
N PRO A 188 17.87 -4.80 -19.44
CA PRO A 188 16.85 -4.60 -18.43
C PRO A 188 16.17 -5.93 -18.07
N TYR A 189 15.67 -6.01 -16.83
CA TYR A 189 14.78 -7.08 -16.40
C TYR A 189 13.51 -7.12 -17.25
N SER A 190 12.85 -5.98 -17.48
CA SER A 190 11.67 -5.84 -18.34
C SER A 190 11.85 -4.66 -19.30
N SER A 191 11.46 -4.83 -20.56
CA SER A 191 11.43 -3.77 -21.58
C SER A 191 10.20 -3.90 -22.47
N PRO A 192 9.47 -2.81 -22.77
CA PRO A 192 8.29 -2.86 -23.65
C PRO A 192 8.59 -3.23 -25.10
N SER A 193 9.80 -2.94 -25.61
CA SER A 193 10.09 -3.03 -27.05
C SER A 193 11.51 -3.52 -27.38
N GLY A 194 12.16 -4.25 -26.45
CA GLY A 194 13.53 -4.72 -26.64
C GLY A 194 13.85 -6.01 -25.90
N ARG A 195 15.10 -6.44 -26.06
CA ARG A 195 15.66 -7.59 -25.34
C ARG A 195 15.67 -7.34 -23.84
N SER A 196 15.16 -8.31 -23.10
CA SER A 196 15.06 -8.26 -21.64
C SER A 196 15.04 -9.67 -21.06
N LEU A 197 15.34 -9.79 -19.77
CA LEU A 197 15.18 -11.06 -19.05
C LEU A 197 13.76 -11.60 -19.20
N HIS A 198 12.75 -10.73 -19.11
CA HIS A 198 11.34 -11.05 -19.35
C HIS A 198 11.14 -11.74 -20.71
N SER A 199 11.57 -11.11 -21.82
CA SER A 199 11.40 -11.68 -23.15
C SER A 199 12.10 -13.03 -23.32
N TRP A 200 13.26 -13.21 -22.69
CA TRP A 200 13.97 -14.49 -22.70
C TRP A 200 13.23 -15.58 -21.92
N LEU A 201 12.69 -15.26 -20.74
CA LEU A 201 11.89 -16.19 -19.94
C LEU A 201 10.62 -16.64 -20.67
N VAL A 202 9.92 -15.70 -21.32
CA VAL A 202 8.75 -16.00 -22.17
C VAL A 202 9.15 -16.98 -23.28
N ARG A 203 10.25 -16.71 -23.98
CA ARG A 203 10.71 -17.59 -25.05
C ARG A 203 11.13 -18.97 -24.54
N CYS A 204 11.80 -19.03 -23.39
CA CYS A 204 12.13 -20.30 -22.74
C CYS A 204 10.85 -21.09 -22.43
N ALA A 205 9.80 -20.45 -21.93
CA ALA A 205 8.52 -21.11 -21.65
C ALA A 205 7.85 -21.66 -22.92
N GLU A 206 7.93 -20.95 -24.05
CA GLU A 206 7.35 -21.40 -25.33
C GLU A 206 7.99 -22.69 -25.85
N VAL A 207 9.32 -22.84 -25.70
CA VAL A 207 10.05 -24.02 -26.21
C VAL A 207 10.23 -25.12 -25.17
N CYS A 208 9.96 -24.82 -23.89
CA CYS A 208 10.17 -25.76 -22.79
C CYS A 208 9.23 -26.96 -22.91
N GLN A 209 9.78 -28.17 -22.86
CA GLN A 209 9.02 -29.41 -22.97
C GLN A 209 8.41 -29.84 -21.63
N ALA A 210 9.12 -29.60 -20.52
CA ALA A 210 8.68 -30.02 -19.20
C ALA A 210 7.65 -29.05 -18.61
N ASP A 211 6.39 -29.50 -18.44
CA ASP A 211 5.29 -28.67 -17.94
C ASP A 211 5.62 -27.97 -16.62
N LYS A 212 6.20 -28.69 -15.66
CA LYS A 212 6.59 -28.13 -14.35
C LYS A 212 7.54 -26.93 -14.50
N VAL A 213 8.53 -27.03 -15.40
CA VAL A 213 9.49 -25.96 -15.68
C VAL A 213 8.82 -24.83 -16.46
N ARG A 214 7.94 -25.17 -17.42
CA ARG A 214 7.17 -24.19 -18.20
C ARG A 214 6.33 -23.29 -17.30
N TRP A 215 5.64 -23.87 -16.32
CA TRP A 215 4.85 -23.11 -15.35
C TRP A 215 5.73 -22.19 -14.49
N PHE A 216 6.86 -22.70 -14.01
CA PHE A 216 7.83 -21.88 -13.28
C PHE A 216 8.35 -20.70 -14.12
N LEU A 217 8.68 -20.92 -15.39
CA LEU A 217 9.15 -19.86 -16.30
C LEU A 217 8.08 -18.81 -16.54
N ARG A 218 6.81 -19.20 -16.67
CA ARG A 218 5.67 -18.28 -16.78
C ARG A 218 5.49 -17.45 -15.52
N ASP A 219 5.57 -18.08 -14.35
CA ASP A 219 5.54 -17.37 -13.07
C ASP A 219 6.70 -16.39 -12.93
N PHE A 220 7.91 -16.77 -13.37
CA PHE A 220 9.06 -15.89 -13.32
C PHE A 220 8.92 -14.73 -14.30
N ALA A 221 8.47 -14.97 -15.53
CA ALA A 221 8.18 -13.91 -16.49
C ALA A 221 7.14 -12.93 -15.93
N ASN A 222 6.02 -13.43 -15.39
CA ASN A 222 4.99 -12.60 -14.78
C ASN A 222 5.53 -11.79 -13.60
N TYR A 223 6.35 -12.40 -12.73
CA TYR A 223 7.02 -11.70 -11.65
C TYR A 223 7.90 -10.56 -12.18
N VAL A 224 8.72 -10.83 -13.20
CA VAL A 224 9.60 -9.80 -13.79
C VAL A 224 8.77 -8.67 -14.42
N ALA A 225 7.71 -8.99 -15.16
CA ALA A 225 6.83 -8.00 -15.77
C ALA A 225 6.13 -7.12 -14.72
N THR A 226 5.63 -7.72 -13.64
CA THR A 226 4.92 -6.97 -12.58
C THR A 226 5.84 -6.11 -11.74
N GLN A 227 7.07 -6.58 -11.44
CA GLN A 227 7.99 -5.83 -10.59
C GLN A 227 8.80 -4.77 -11.34
N PHE A 228 9.07 -4.96 -12.64
CA PHE A 228 10.05 -4.13 -13.37
C PHE A 228 9.50 -3.42 -14.61
N THR A 229 8.19 -3.44 -14.89
CA THR A 229 7.59 -2.65 -15.98
C THR A 229 7.14 -1.27 -15.49
N HIS A 230 7.38 -0.21 -16.28
CA HIS A 230 6.97 1.16 -15.96
C HIS A 230 5.44 1.29 -15.98
N THR A 231 4.79 1.21 -14.83
CA THR A 231 3.59 2.00 -14.57
C THR A 231 3.96 3.03 -13.53
N GLN A 232 3.94 4.31 -13.95
CA GLN A 232 4.02 5.41 -13.02
C GLN A 232 2.95 5.24 -11.94
N GLU A 233 3.33 5.64 -10.72
CA GLU A 233 2.56 5.62 -9.47
C GLU A 233 2.56 4.28 -8.68
N GLY A 234 3.44 4.25 -7.66
CA GLY A 234 3.25 3.44 -6.46
C GLY A 234 3.94 2.09 -6.45
N GLY A 235 5.05 2.00 -5.72
CA GLY A 235 5.77 0.74 -5.48
C GLY A 235 4.87 -0.36 -4.93
N SER A 236 5.16 -1.60 -5.34
CA SER A 236 4.59 -2.85 -4.82
C SER A 236 3.09 -2.79 -4.51
N GLN A 237 2.27 -3.09 -5.51
CA GLN A 237 1.00 -3.74 -5.22
C GLN A 237 1.01 -5.15 -5.80
N VAL A 238 1.03 -6.13 -4.89
CA VAL A 238 0.22 -7.34 -5.05
C VAL A 238 -1.08 -6.91 -5.72
N MET A 239 -1.39 -7.46 -6.90
CA MET A 239 -2.62 -7.15 -7.66
C MET A 239 -3.80 -6.97 -6.69
N PRO A 240 -4.31 -5.74 -6.47
CA PRO A 240 -5.25 -5.49 -5.39
C PRO A 240 -6.53 -6.28 -5.62
N ARG A 241 -7.17 -6.69 -4.51
CA ARG A 241 -8.31 -7.65 -4.46
C ARG A 241 -9.56 -7.25 -5.28
N ASN A 242 -9.55 -6.14 -6.02
CA ASN A 242 -10.66 -5.65 -6.84
C ASN A 242 -10.23 -5.01 -8.19
N GLN A 243 -8.99 -5.18 -8.67
CA GLN A 243 -8.52 -4.49 -9.89
C GLN A 243 -9.44 -4.73 -11.09
N ALA A 244 -9.80 -5.99 -11.37
CA ALA A 244 -10.69 -6.34 -12.47
C ALA A 244 -12.05 -5.62 -12.39
N LYS A 245 -12.58 -5.40 -11.18
CA LYS A 245 -13.82 -4.65 -10.96
C LYS A 245 -13.62 -3.16 -11.21
N GLN A 246 -12.50 -2.59 -10.77
CA GLN A 246 -12.17 -1.19 -11.02
C GLN A 246 -11.98 -0.92 -12.52
N ASP A 247 -11.21 -1.77 -13.23
CA ASP A 247 -10.99 -1.65 -14.68
C ASP A 247 -12.30 -1.79 -15.47
N ALA A 248 -13.21 -2.63 -14.98
CA ALA A 248 -14.53 -2.78 -15.58
C ALA A 248 -15.38 -1.51 -15.38
N ILE A 249 -15.34 -0.90 -14.20
CA ILE A 249 -16.00 0.40 -13.93
C ILE A 249 -15.41 1.48 -14.83
N VAL A 250 -14.09 1.59 -14.94
CA VAL A 250 -13.44 2.61 -15.78
C VAL A 250 -13.87 2.47 -17.23
N ARG A 251 -13.82 1.24 -17.78
CA ARG A 251 -14.28 0.98 -19.16
C ARG A 251 -15.75 1.37 -19.33
N PHE A 252 -16.63 0.89 -18.44
CA PHE A 252 -18.05 1.21 -18.48
C PHE A 252 -18.35 2.71 -18.40
N VAL A 253 -17.65 3.42 -17.51
CA VAL A 253 -17.79 4.88 -17.38
C VAL A 253 -17.36 5.56 -18.68
N CYS A 254 -16.25 5.16 -19.30
CA CYS A 254 -15.73 5.73 -20.53
C CYS A 254 -16.48 5.30 -21.81
N GLU A 255 -17.39 4.33 -21.76
CA GLU A 255 -18.12 3.82 -22.93
C GLU A 255 -19.12 4.82 -23.53
N SER A 256 -19.60 5.80 -22.76
CA SER A 256 -20.51 6.82 -23.27
C SER A 256 -20.38 8.15 -22.52
N SER A 257 -20.72 9.24 -23.22
CA SER A 257 -20.76 10.58 -22.61
C SER A 257 -21.74 10.65 -21.44
N SER A 258 -22.90 9.99 -21.54
CA SER A 258 -23.89 9.95 -20.47
C SER A 258 -23.36 9.29 -19.19
N ASN A 259 -22.58 8.21 -19.32
CA ASN A 259 -21.97 7.55 -18.17
C ASN A 259 -20.89 8.43 -17.52
N LEU A 260 -20.09 9.11 -18.35
CA LEU A 260 -19.10 10.08 -17.89
C LEU A 260 -19.74 11.23 -17.11
N ASP A 261 -20.84 11.81 -17.63
CA ASP A 261 -21.54 12.91 -16.99
C ASP A 261 -22.06 12.51 -15.59
N ILE A 262 -22.66 11.32 -15.48
CA ILE A 262 -23.13 10.78 -14.18
C ILE A 262 -21.95 10.53 -13.24
N ALA A 263 -20.84 9.97 -13.74
CA ALA A 263 -19.65 9.70 -12.94
C ALA A 263 -19.01 10.99 -12.41
N PHE A 264 -18.93 12.05 -13.23
CA PHE A 264 -18.45 13.36 -12.78
C PHE A 264 -19.37 14.00 -11.76
N LEU A 265 -20.69 13.91 -11.94
CA LEU A 265 -21.64 14.39 -10.94
C LEU A 265 -21.49 13.65 -9.59
N ILE A 266 -21.27 12.33 -9.62
CA ILE A 266 -20.96 11.54 -8.41
C ILE A 266 -19.64 12.01 -7.78
N TYR A 267 -18.62 12.24 -8.58
CA TYR A 267 -17.32 12.71 -8.11
C TYR A 267 -17.41 14.10 -7.45
N GLU A 268 -18.12 15.04 -8.06
CA GLU A 268 -18.35 16.38 -7.53
C GLU A 268 -19.19 16.36 -6.23
N THR A 269 -20.09 15.39 -6.09
CA THR A 269 -20.94 15.25 -4.91
C THR A 269 -20.33 14.38 -3.80
N LYS A 270 -19.18 13.73 -4.04
CA LYS A 270 -18.57 12.76 -3.13
C LYS A 270 -18.40 13.28 -1.69
N ASP A 271 -17.92 14.53 -1.55
CA ASP A 271 -17.62 15.09 -0.24
C ASP A 271 -18.90 15.42 0.53
N ARG A 272 -19.99 15.76 -0.18
CA ARG A 272 -21.32 15.94 0.41
C ARG A 272 -21.89 14.62 0.92
N VAL A 273 -21.68 13.53 0.18
CA VAL A 273 -22.09 12.17 0.60
C VAL A 273 -21.31 11.74 1.83
N VAL A 274 -19.98 11.91 1.83
CA VAL A 274 -19.12 11.61 2.99
C VAL A 274 -19.52 12.44 4.21
N LYS A 275 -19.73 13.75 4.04
CA LYS A 275 -20.22 14.66 5.10
C LYS A 275 -21.54 14.17 5.67
N SER A 276 -22.48 13.77 4.81
CA SER A 276 -23.80 13.26 5.22
C SER A 276 -23.71 11.95 6.01
N LEU A 277 -22.92 10.98 5.55
CA LEU A 277 -22.74 9.70 6.25
C LEU A 277 -22.15 9.91 7.65
N ILE A 278 -21.13 10.75 7.78
CA ILE A 278 -20.50 11.02 9.07
C ILE A 278 -21.45 11.78 10.00
N ALA A 279 -22.17 12.79 9.52
CA ALA A 279 -23.16 13.51 10.31
C ALA A 279 -24.26 12.57 10.84
N ARG A 280 -24.70 11.61 10.02
CA ARG A 280 -25.67 10.58 10.43
C ARG A 280 -25.12 9.66 11.52
N LEU A 281 -23.86 9.22 11.40
CA LEU A 281 -23.20 8.46 12.48
C LEU A 281 -23.10 9.28 13.76
N ALA A 282 -22.63 10.52 13.66
CA ALA A 282 -22.52 11.42 14.82
C ALA A 282 -23.88 11.61 15.51
N THR A 283 -24.96 11.74 14.74
CA THR A 283 -26.34 11.81 15.26
C THR A 283 -26.72 10.54 16.02
N ARG A 284 -26.38 9.36 15.49
CA ARG A 284 -26.61 8.09 16.18
C ARG A 284 -25.82 7.94 17.47
N ILE A 285 -24.56 8.36 17.49
CA ILE A 285 -23.75 8.36 18.71
C ILE A 285 -24.41 9.29 19.75
N VAL A 286 -24.80 10.50 19.33
CA VAL A 286 -25.52 11.45 20.20
C VAL A 286 -26.79 10.81 20.76
N GLU A 287 -27.57 10.11 19.94
CA GLU A 287 -28.78 9.39 20.34
C GLU A 287 -28.49 8.24 21.31
N GLY A 288 -27.46 7.43 21.03
CA GLY A 288 -27.06 6.31 21.88
C GLY A 288 -26.52 6.74 23.24
N LEU A 289 -26.07 8.00 23.39
CA LEU A 289 -25.65 8.61 24.65
C LEU A 289 -26.77 9.40 25.36
N LYS A 290 -27.98 9.54 24.77
CA LYS A 290 -29.08 10.33 25.37
C LYS A 290 -29.53 9.73 26.72
N SER A 291 -29.79 10.62 27.68
CA SER A 291 -30.42 10.39 28.99
C SER A 291 -29.74 9.40 29.95
N GLU A 292 -28.46 9.63 30.23
CA GLU A 292 -27.82 9.09 31.43
C GLU A 292 -27.74 10.18 32.51
N GLN A 293 -28.18 9.87 33.73
CA GLN A 293 -28.36 10.81 34.84
C GLN A 293 -27.17 11.80 34.97
N GLY A 294 -27.45 13.08 34.72
CA GLY A 294 -26.52 14.18 34.96
C GLY A 294 -25.52 14.47 33.84
N TRP A 295 -25.58 13.82 32.67
CA TRP A 295 -24.68 14.11 31.52
C TRP A 295 -25.44 14.48 30.25
N LYS A 296 -24.90 15.42 29.46
CA LYS A 296 -25.44 15.90 28.18
C LYS A 296 -24.34 16.09 27.13
N ILE A 297 -24.72 16.04 25.86
CA ILE A 297 -23.83 16.43 24.77
C ILE A 297 -23.78 17.95 24.68
N THR A 298 -22.62 18.54 24.96
CA THR A 298 -22.38 19.99 25.00
C THR A 298 -21.82 20.55 23.70
N GLU A 299 -21.06 19.75 22.95
CA GLU A 299 -20.48 20.11 21.64
C GLU A 299 -20.93 19.11 20.57
N LYS A 300 -21.35 19.62 19.41
CA LYS A 300 -21.98 18.84 18.31
C LYS A 300 -21.51 19.25 16.92
N SER A 301 -20.37 19.92 16.80
CA SER A 301 -19.75 20.30 15.52
C SER A 301 -19.55 19.10 14.59
N LEU A 302 -19.38 17.88 15.11
CA LEU A 302 -19.32 16.68 14.26
C LEU A 302 -20.66 16.36 13.55
N VAL A 303 -21.79 16.88 14.04
CA VAL A 303 -23.10 16.75 13.38
C VAL A 303 -23.27 17.82 12.30
N THR A 304 -22.87 19.06 12.58
CA THR A 304 -23.12 20.21 11.70
C THR A 304 -22.01 20.42 10.67
N ASP A 305 -20.77 20.18 11.04
CA ASP A 305 -19.60 20.28 10.18
C ASP A 305 -18.57 19.15 10.40
N PRO A 306 -18.89 17.91 10.03
CA PRO A 306 -17.98 16.78 10.29
C PRO A 306 -16.65 16.80 9.55
N MET A 307 -16.49 17.66 8.54
CA MET A 307 -15.26 17.80 7.77
C MET A 307 -14.33 18.90 8.33
N GLY A 308 -14.80 19.68 9.31
CA GLY A 308 -14.01 20.72 9.95
C GLY A 308 -12.81 20.18 10.72
N GLU A 309 -11.83 21.06 10.92
CA GLU A 309 -10.76 20.81 11.89
C GLU A 309 -11.35 20.89 13.30
N TYR A 310 -10.98 19.97 14.19
CA TYR A 310 -11.46 19.91 15.56
C TYR A 310 -12.97 19.69 15.73
N SER A 311 -13.67 19.31 14.66
CA SER A 311 -15.06 18.90 14.72
C SER A 311 -15.21 17.73 15.68
N SER A 312 -16.13 17.88 16.63
CA SER A 312 -16.18 17.02 17.80
C SER A 312 -17.59 16.74 18.31
N LEU A 313 -17.66 15.67 19.10
CA LEU A 313 -18.74 15.40 20.03
C LEU A 313 -18.14 15.45 21.43
N THR A 314 -18.69 16.29 22.31
CA THR A 314 -18.30 16.31 23.72
C THR A 314 -19.48 15.95 24.59
N TRP A 315 -19.30 14.93 25.43
CA TRP A 315 -20.25 14.47 26.43
C TRP A 315 -19.75 14.88 27.81
N ALA A 316 -20.57 15.62 28.56
CA ALA A 316 -20.17 16.30 29.79
C ALA A 316 -21.27 16.30 30.84
N PRO A 317 -20.95 16.48 32.14
CA PRO A 317 -21.95 16.75 33.16
C PRO A 317 -22.83 17.98 32.84
N VAL A 318 -24.10 17.95 33.24
CA VAL A 318 -25.10 18.99 32.94
C VAL A 318 -24.75 20.32 33.62
N ASP A 319 -24.18 20.23 34.82
CA ASP A 319 -23.86 21.36 35.72
C ASP A 319 -22.50 22.00 35.40
N TRP A 320 -21.77 21.48 34.41
CA TRP A 320 -20.50 22.05 33.97
C TRP A 320 -20.76 23.12 32.90
N HIS A 321 -20.22 24.33 33.12
CA HIS A 321 -20.35 25.49 32.23
C HIS A 321 -18.98 25.85 31.60
N GLY A 322 -18.92 26.33 30.35
CA GLY A 322 -17.68 26.74 29.66
C GLY A 322 -17.25 25.87 28.45
N SER A 323 -16.06 26.16 27.87
CA SER A 323 -15.48 25.50 26.68
C SER A 323 -15.38 23.97 26.83
N PRO A 324 -15.71 23.12 25.85
CA PRO A 324 -16.36 21.84 26.10
C PRO A 324 -15.55 20.87 26.99
N TRP A 325 -16.00 20.70 28.22
CA TRP A 325 -15.39 19.80 29.21
C TRP A 325 -15.91 18.37 28.98
N GLY A 326 -15.12 17.33 29.29
CA GLY A 326 -15.64 15.96 29.37
C GLY A 326 -15.10 14.98 28.34
N VAL A 327 -15.82 13.89 28.12
CA VAL A 327 -15.42 12.85 27.17
C VAL A 327 -15.62 13.39 25.76
N ARG A 328 -14.57 13.37 24.95
CA ARG A 328 -14.56 13.98 23.63
C ARG A 328 -14.08 13.01 22.57
N LEU A 329 -14.82 12.96 21.47
CA LEU A 329 -14.41 12.42 20.17
C LEU A 329 -14.15 13.59 19.23
N GLN A 330 -12.98 13.67 18.61
CA GLN A 330 -12.60 14.85 17.81
C GLN A 330 -11.66 14.51 16.65
N SER A 331 -11.90 15.12 15.48
CA SER A 331 -10.93 15.13 14.37
C SER A 331 -9.75 16.04 14.69
N GLN A 332 -8.52 15.58 14.49
CA GLN A 332 -7.35 16.44 14.68
C GLN A 332 -6.96 17.23 13.42
N LYS A 333 -7.56 16.90 12.26
CA LYS A 333 -7.33 17.60 10.99
C LYS A 333 -8.61 17.76 10.19
N THR A 334 -8.60 18.71 9.27
CA THR A 334 -9.65 18.89 8.25
C THR A 334 -9.86 17.61 7.43
N GLY A 335 -11.10 17.38 7.02
CA GLY A 335 -11.52 16.22 6.24
C GLY A 335 -11.74 14.95 7.07
N ALA A 336 -12.13 15.08 8.34
CA ALA A 336 -12.49 13.97 9.23
C ALA A 336 -11.36 12.93 9.41
N LYS A 337 -10.17 13.43 9.74
CA LYS A 337 -8.95 12.63 9.88
C LYS A 337 -8.44 12.64 11.31
N GLU A 338 -7.68 11.60 11.64
CA GLU A 338 -6.91 11.52 12.88
C GLU A 338 -7.84 11.65 14.08
N PHE A 339 -8.92 10.88 14.10
CA PHE A 339 -9.87 10.92 15.19
C PHE A 339 -9.24 10.38 16.47
N LYS A 340 -9.43 11.15 17.54
CA LYS A 340 -9.07 10.78 18.90
C LYS A 340 -10.30 10.73 19.79
N ILE A 341 -10.27 9.82 20.76
CA ILE A 341 -11.25 9.78 21.85
C ILE A 341 -10.52 9.79 23.19
N GLY A 342 -11.09 10.50 24.16
CA GLY A 342 -10.48 10.61 25.48
C GLY A 342 -11.25 11.58 26.35
N PHE A 343 -10.62 12.01 27.44
CA PHE A 343 -11.14 13.08 28.27
C PHE A 343 -10.43 14.38 27.93
N CYS A 344 -11.18 15.45 27.67
CA CYS A 344 -10.64 16.78 27.43
C CYS A 344 -10.64 17.58 28.74
N ALA A 345 -9.49 18.16 29.08
CA ALA A 345 -9.31 18.97 30.29
C ALA A 345 -10.10 20.29 30.25
N PRO A 346 -10.44 20.85 31.43
CA PRO A 346 -10.90 22.22 31.61
C PRO A 346 -10.05 23.28 30.88
N SER A 347 -10.68 24.32 30.36
CA SER A 347 -10.04 25.66 30.31
C SER A 347 -10.96 26.80 30.68
N ASP A 348 -10.38 27.74 31.43
CA ASP A 348 -10.88 29.10 31.54
C ASP A 348 -10.38 29.97 30.40
N LYS A 349 -11.23 30.89 29.95
CA LYS A 349 -10.76 32.07 29.23
C LYS A 349 -9.97 32.95 30.19
N VAL A 350 -8.66 33.06 29.99
CA VAL A 350 -7.80 33.97 30.75
C VAL A 350 -7.44 35.13 29.84
N LYS A 351 -7.67 36.38 30.27
CA LYS A 351 -7.12 37.54 29.57
C LYS A 351 -5.61 37.60 29.81
N THR A 352 -4.82 37.29 28.78
CA THR A 352 -3.37 37.53 28.77
C THR A 352 -3.08 38.73 27.87
N GLY A 353 -3.08 39.94 28.45
CA GLY A 353 -3.01 41.18 27.67
C GLY A 353 -4.28 41.41 26.84
N ASP A 354 -4.12 41.83 25.57
CA ASP A 354 -5.23 42.14 24.64
C ASP A 354 -5.83 40.92 23.91
N ARG A 355 -5.43 39.68 24.26
CA ARG A 355 -5.96 38.45 23.66
C ARG A 355 -6.58 37.53 24.70
N ASP A 356 -7.73 36.93 24.35
CA ASP A 356 -8.32 35.79 25.05
C ASP A 356 -7.34 34.60 24.95
N GLY A 357 -6.82 34.13 26.09
CA GLY A 357 -6.05 32.90 26.24
C GLY A 357 -6.86 31.83 26.96
N TYR A 358 -6.35 30.60 27.01
CA TYR A 358 -6.97 29.48 27.74
C TYR A 358 -5.99 28.86 28.74
N LYS A 359 -6.41 28.57 29.97
CA LYS A 359 -5.56 27.92 31.01
C LYS A 359 -6.03 26.49 31.27
N ALA A 360 -5.16 25.51 31.11
CA ALA A 360 -5.44 24.10 31.40
C ALA A 360 -5.56 23.83 32.92
N ILE A 361 -6.15 22.70 33.31
CA ILE A 361 -6.16 22.19 34.69
C ILE A 361 -4.74 22.07 35.25
N GLU A 362 -4.58 22.20 36.57
CA GLU A 362 -3.28 22.06 37.23
C GLU A 362 -2.61 20.72 36.87
N ASP A 363 -1.29 20.75 36.72
CA ASP A 363 -0.52 19.60 36.24
C ASP A 363 -0.67 18.35 37.14
N ASP A 364 -0.86 18.54 38.45
CA ASP A 364 -1.06 17.44 39.40
C ASP A 364 -2.42 16.75 39.19
N ASP A 365 -3.51 17.51 39.06
CA ASP A 365 -4.84 16.97 38.75
C ASP A 365 -4.89 16.35 37.35
N ARG A 366 -4.21 16.98 36.37
CA ARG A 366 -4.06 16.44 35.00
C ARG A 366 -3.41 15.07 35.02
N LYS A 367 -2.32 14.92 35.79
CA LYS A 367 -1.58 13.67 35.90
C LYS A 367 -2.40 12.59 36.60
N ILE A 368 -3.06 12.92 37.71
CA ILE A 368 -3.94 11.98 38.43
C ILE A 368 -5.07 11.47 37.52
N LEU A 369 -5.72 12.38 36.79
CA LEU A 369 -6.78 12.01 35.86
C LEU A 369 -6.23 11.18 34.70
N GLY A 370 -5.07 11.54 34.15
CA GLY A 370 -4.40 10.79 33.09
C GLY A 370 -4.00 9.37 33.50
N ASP A 371 -3.50 9.20 34.72
CA ASP A 371 -3.15 7.90 35.31
C ASP A 371 -4.37 7.00 35.47
N ALA A 372 -5.48 7.55 35.97
CA ALA A 372 -6.72 6.79 36.15
C ALA A 372 -7.37 6.40 34.81
N LEU A 373 -7.36 7.31 33.83
CA LEU A 373 -7.97 7.10 32.51
C LEU A 373 -7.22 6.10 31.63
N GLU A 374 -5.94 5.85 31.90
CA GLU A 374 -5.13 4.90 31.13
C GLU A 374 -5.76 3.50 31.13
N GLN A 375 -6.29 3.06 32.26
CA GLN A 375 -6.96 1.76 32.36
C GLN A 375 -8.24 1.71 31.52
N ALA A 376 -9.04 2.79 31.51
CA ALA A 376 -10.26 2.87 30.70
C ALA A 376 -9.97 2.87 29.19
N LEU A 377 -8.93 3.60 28.80
CA LEU A 377 -8.53 3.78 27.41
C LEU A 377 -7.73 2.60 26.85
N SER A 378 -7.09 1.81 27.71
CA SER A 378 -6.39 0.58 27.31
C SER A 378 -7.33 -0.45 26.64
N GLY A 379 -8.64 -0.39 26.92
CA GLY A 379 -9.66 -1.21 26.28
C GLY A 379 -9.91 -0.90 24.80
N ILE A 380 -9.33 0.18 24.27
CA ILE A 380 -9.40 0.59 22.85
C ILE A 380 -8.20 0.01 22.05
N ASN A 381 -7.30 -0.72 22.72
CA ASN A 381 -6.16 -1.45 22.14
C ASN A 381 -5.21 -0.59 21.28
N GLU A 382 -5.12 0.71 21.61
CA GLU A 382 -4.21 1.67 21.00
C GLU A 382 -3.41 2.40 22.09
N PRO A 383 -2.20 2.92 21.80
CA PRO A 383 -1.38 3.60 22.79
C PRO A 383 -2.06 4.84 23.38
N VAL A 384 -2.11 4.91 24.70
CA VAL A 384 -2.61 6.09 25.41
C VAL A 384 -1.58 7.22 25.29
N THR A 385 -2.05 8.37 24.83
CA THR A 385 -1.25 9.59 24.65
C THR A 385 -1.60 10.62 25.72
N ARG A 386 -0.57 11.30 26.25
CA ARG A 386 -0.66 12.36 27.28
C ARG A 386 0.15 13.63 26.95
N ASP A 387 0.51 13.77 25.68
CA ASP A 387 1.46 14.79 25.20
C ASP A 387 0.88 16.20 25.10
N ASN A 388 -0.43 16.34 25.33
CA ASN A 388 -1.15 17.59 25.15
C ASN A 388 -1.82 18.03 26.47
N PRO A 389 -1.60 19.28 26.93
CA PRO A 389 -2.28 19.84 28.10
C PRO A 389 -3.81 19.74 28.05
N TRP A 390 -4.38 19.71 26.83
CA TRP A 390 -5.82 19.59 26.58
C TRP A 390 -6.37 18.16 26.71
N TRP A 391 -5.50 17.15 26.65
CA TRP A 391 -5.86 15.74 26.73
C TRP A 391 -5.11 15.06 27.89
N PRO A 392 -5.64 15.12 29.14
CA PRO A 392 -5.11 14.36 30.27
C PRO A 392 -4.81 12.91 29.91
N ALA A 393 -5.72 12.28 29.16
CA ALA A 393 -5.46 11.06 28.43
C ALA A 393 -6.40 10.95 27.22
N CYS A 394 -5.86 10.50 26.10
CA CYS A 394 -6.61 10.14 24.90
C CYS A 394 -5.95 8.98 24.17
N VAL A 395 -6.68 8.39 23.23
CA VAL A 395 -6.16 7.42 22.28
C VAL A 395 -6.57 7.84 20.88
N ASP A 396 -5.70 7.53 19.91
CA ASP A 396 -6.12 7.47 18.52
C ASP A 396 -7.16 6.35 18.35
N LEU A 397 -8.17 6.58 17.51
CA LEU A 397 -9.06 5.48 17.15
C LEU A 397 -8.29 4.41 16.36
N PRO A 398 -8.72 3.14 16.41
CA PRO A 398 -8.07 2.06 15.67
C PRO A 398 -7.83 2.41 14.21
N LYS A 399 -6.70 1.98 13.63
CA LYS A 399 -6.30 2.34 12.24
C LYS A 399 -7.42 2.23 11.19
N GLY A 400 -8.31 1.24 11.34
CA GLY A 400 -9.45 1.03 10.42
C GLY A 400 -10.53 2.12 10.45
N ILE A 401 -10.55 2.96 11.49
CA ILE A 401 -11.51 4.04 11.71
C ILE A 401 -10.87 5.34 12.24
N GLN A 402 -9.55 5.48 12.17
CA GLN A 402 -8.88 6.73 12.52
C GLN A 402 -9.17 7.85 11.50
N HIS A 403 -9.46 7.48 10.24
CA HIS A 403 -9.72 8.40 9.13
C HIS A 403 -11.07 8.08 8.49
N TRP A 404 -12.10 8.87 8.81
CA TRP A 404 -13.49 8.53 8.48
C TRP A 404 -13.85 8.74 7.01
N GLN A 405 -13.02 9.47 6.26
CA GLN A 405 -13.15 9.67 4.82
C GLN A 405 -12.59 8.51 3.99
N THR A 406 -11.96 7.51 4.61
CA THR A 406 -11.41 6.35 3.89
C THR A 406 -12.52 5.35 3.54
N TYR A 407 -12.33 4.61 2.44
CA TYR A 407 -13.28 3.58 2.00
C TYR A 407 -13.60 2.55 3.11
N SER A 408 -12.57 2.10 3.85
CA SER A 408 -12.74 1.12 4.94
C SER A 408 -13.63 1.66 6.06
N ALA A 409 -13.39 2.91 6.49
CA ALA A 409 -14.20 3.54 7.53
C ALA A 409 -15.63 3.80 7.03
N LEU A 410 -15.79 4.39 5.83
CA LEU A 410 -17.11 4.67 5.24
C LEU A 410 -17.97 3.42 5.10
N LYS A 411 -17.38 2.28 4.76
CA LYS A 411 -18.10 0.99 4.69
C LYS A 411 -18.63 0.55 6.05
N LYS A 412 -17.82 0.68 7.11
CA LYS A 412 -18.25 0.39 8.50
C LYS A 412 -19.33 1.36 8.96
N ILE A 413 -19.19 2.65 8.63
CA ILE A 413 -20.20 3.69 8.92
C ILE A 413 -21.53 3.36 8.23
N GLN A 414 -21.49 3.07 6.92
CA GLN A 414 -22.68 2.70 6.15
C GLN A 414 -23.35 1.45 6.75
N PHE A 415 -22.57 0.42 7.07
CA PHE A 415 -23.09 -0.82 7.62
C PHE A 415 -23.75 -0.61 8.99
N ALA A 416 -23.18 0.27 9.84
CA ALA A 416 -23.84 0.71 11.07
C ALA A 416 -25.17 1.41 10.78
N LEU A 417 -25.18 2.38 9.87
CA LEU A 417 -26.38 3.15 9.54
C LEU A 417 -27.50 2.30 8.93
N GLU A 418 -27.18 1.34 8.06
CA GLU A 418 -28.16 0.57 7.31
C GLU A 418 -27.70 -0.89 7.19
N PRO A 419 -27.85 -1.69 8.25
CA PRO A 419 -27.59 -3.12 8.13
C PRO A 419 -28.61 -3.69 7.14
N ALA A 420 -28.14 -4.27 6.04
CA ALA A 420 -29.02 -4.90 5.07
C ALA A 420 -29.86 -5.97 5.78
N SER A 421 -31.17 -5.97 5.55
CA SER A 421 -32.09 -6.89 6.21
C SER A 421 -31.63 -8.35 6.02
N GLY A 422 -31.38 -9.04 7.14
CA GLY A 422 -30.91 -10.44 7.13
C GLY A 422 -29.40 -10.63 6.92
N CYS A 423 -28.60 -9.55 6.87
CA CYS A 423 -27.15 -9.64 6.72
C CYS A 423 -26.46 -9.62 8.09
N THR A 424 -25.73 -10.68 8.43
CA THR A 424 -24.90 -10.72 9.64
C THR A 424 -23.61 -9.92 9.40
N PRO A 425 -23.14 -9.11 10.37
CA PRO A 425 -21.86 -8.44 10.27
C PRO A 425 -20.72 -9.45 10.04
N ARG A 426 -19.80 -9.13 9.14
CA ARG A 426 -18.50 -9.84 9.06
C ARG A 426 -17.49 -9.17 9.97
N ASP A 427 -16.43 -9.87 10.33
CA ASP A 427 -15.35 -9.28 11.16
C ASP A 427 -14.79 -7.97 10.57
N ASP A 428 -14.66 -7.88 9.24
CA ASP A 428 -14.22 -6.67 8.54
C ASP A 428 -15.20 -5.49 8.65
N ASP A 429 -16.46 -5.74 8.98
CA ASP A 429 -17.51 -4.74 9.15
C ASP A 429 -17.60 -4.28 10.62
N LEU A 430 -16.89 -4.95 11.53
CA LEU A 430 -16.87 -4.71 12.98
C LEU A 430 -15.56 -4.06 13.46
N ILE A 431 -15.58 -3.60 14.71
CA ILE A 431 -14.47 -3.04 15.48
C ILE A 431 -14.53 -3.69 16.85
N ASP A 432 -13.56 -4.56 17.15
CA ASP A 432 -13.56 -5.39 18.35
C ASP A 432 -14.91 -6.11 18.56
N GLY A 433 -15.45 -6.67 17.48
CA GLY A 433 -16.73 -7.40 17.48
C GLY A 433 -17.98 -6.53 17.55
N LYS A 434 -17.86 -5.20 17.51
CA LYS A 434 -18.97 -4.24 17.61
C LYS A 434 -19.11 -3.36 16.37
N MET A 435 -20.33 -2.91 16.12
CA MET A 435 -20.61 -1.87 15.13
C MET A 435 -19.95 -0.56 15.58
N ILE A 436 -19.55 0.31 14.64
CA ILE A 436 -18.79 1.53 14.96
C ILE A 436 -19.51 2.46 15.95
N ASP A 437 -20.82 2.61 15.84
CA ASP A 437 -21.63 3.41 16.77
C ASP A 437 -21.65 2.80 18.18
N CYS A 438 -21.83 1.48 18.29
CA CYS A 438 -21.78 0.75 19.56
C CYS A 438 -20.38 0.82 20.20
N PHE A 439 -19.33 0.61 19.40
CA PHE A 439 -17.95 0.72 19.84
C PHE A 439 -17.65 2.11 20.40
N LEU A 440 -18.02 3.17 19.68
CA LEU A 440 -17.79 4.55 20.12
C LEU A 440 -18.61 4.89 21.36
N THR A 441 -19.89 4.52 21.42
CA THR A 441 -20.73 4.80 22.60
C THR A 441 -20.22 4.07 23.85
N ASP A 442 -19.72 2.84 23.72
CA ASP A 442 -19.10 2.10 24.82
C ASP A 442 -17.77 2.72 25.26
N ALA A 443 -16.96 3.22 24.32
CA ALA A 443 -15.77 3.98 24.64
C ALA A 443 -16.12 5.26 25.42
N PHE A 444 -17.15 6.01 25.00
CA PHE A 444 -17.65 7.18 25.72
C PHE A 444 -18.03 6.83 27.18
N ARG A 445 -18.79 5.75 27.39
CA ARG A 445 -19.20 5.26 28.71
C ARG A 445 -18.04 4.80 29.58
N SER A 446 -17.07 4.12 28.97
CA SER A 446 -15.90 3.60 29.69
C SER A 446 -15.04 4.73 30.25
N VAL A 447 -14.78 5.77 29.43
CA VAL A 447 -14.06 6.98 29.86
C VAL A 447 -14.88 7.74 30.91
N LYS A 448 -16.21 7.89 30.71
CA LYS A 448 -17.10 8.54 31.68
C LYS A 448 -17.07 7.85 33.04
N ALA A 449 -17.17 6.51 33.09
CA ALA A 449 -17.24 5.77 34.36
C ALA A 449 -16.01 6.04 35.24
N VAL A 450 -14.83 6.06 34.63
CA VAL A 450 -13.58 6.38 35.32
C VAL A 450 -13.50 7.86 35.70
N ALA A 451 -13.89 8.77 34.81
CA ALA A 451 -13.94 10.19 35.11
C ALA A 451 -14.86 10.48 36.31
N ASP A 452 -16.08 9.92 36.33
CA ASP A 452 -17.02 10.07 37.45
C ASP A 452 -16.43 9.56 38.77
N GLN A 453 -15.71 8.44 38.76
CA GLN A 453 -15.08 7.88 39.95
C GLN A 453 -13.97 8.79 40.49
N VAL A 454 -13.10 9.30 39.61
CA VAL A 454 -11.99 10.18 39.99
C VAL A 454 -12.50 11.52 40.52
N ILE A 455 -13.46 12.14 39.81
CA ILE A 455 -14.07 13.41 40.20
C ILE A 455 -14.72 13.29 41.59
N LYS A 456 -15.48 12.22 41.85
CA LYS A 456 -16.15 12.00 43.15
C LYS A 456 -15.18 11.73 44.30
N THR A 457 -14.10 10.99 44.07
CA THR A 457 -13.20 10.53 45.15
C THR A 457 -12.11 11.54 45.52
N ARG A 458 -11.69 12.38 44.58
CA ARG A 458 -10.57 13.31 44.77
C ARG A 458 -10.99 14.77 44.91
N ALA A 459 -12.29 15.06 44.81
CA ALA A 459 -12.84 16.42 44.84
C ALA A 459 -12.14 17.35 43.83
N ILE A 460 -11.80 16.84 42.63
CA ILE A 460 -11.41 17.70 41.51
C ILE A 460 -12.58 18.64 41.29
N GLN A 461 -12.43 19.89 41.74
CA GLN A 461 -13.50 20.87 41.65
C GLN A 461 -13.67 21.20 40.17
N PRO A 462 -14.82 20.90 39.53
CA PRO A 462 -15.19 21.68 38.37
C PRO A 462 -15.22 23.13 38.81
N MET A 463 -14.49 23.99 38.11
CA MET A 463 -14.13 25.32 38.61
C MET A 463 -15.35 26.04 39.26
N PRO A 464 -15.22 26.52 40.51
CA PRO A 464 -16.35 27.08 41.24
C PRO A 464 -16.73 28.47 40.71
N GLU A 465 -17.95 28.53 40.18
CA GLU A 465 -18.86 29.66 39.88
C GLU A 465 -18.39 30.84 39.00
N ALA A 466 -19.42 31.39 38.32
CA ALA A 466 -19.41 32.26 37.14
C ALA A 466 -18.91 33.70 37.36
#